data_AF-A0A941UZQ6-F1
#
_entry.id   AF-A0A941UZQ6-F1
#
_cell.length_a   1.000
_cell.length_b   1.000
_cell.length_c   1.000
_cell.angle_alpha   90.00
_cell.angle_beta   90.00
_cell.angle_gamma   90.00
#
_symmetry.space_group_name_H-M   'P 1'
#
loop_
_entity.id
_entity.type
_entity.pdbx_description
1 polymer ?
#
loop_
_entity_poly.entity_id
_entity_poly.type
_entity_poly.pdbx_seq_one_letter_code
_entity_poly.pdbx_strand_id
1 'polypeptide(L)'
;MTTQIHRLPSVRARSGLSTSSIYRRIKDGTFPAPVKLGPRASGWREEDLERWAQSLTVRGVTSAVPLQPCEINPLIAPSGDAAATRLNALRAIAALAGLISRETEDLSLSAQQCAGLNRLLGCIEAGLTQAGWGT
;
A
#
# COMPACT_ATOMS: atom_id res chain seq x y z
N MET A 1 -21.62 16.21 -5.34
CA MET A 1 -20.77 16.68 -4.22
C MET A 1 -21.62 17.51 -3.29
N THR A 2 -21.82 17.06 -2.04
CA THR A 2 -22.76 17.68 -1.11
C THR A 2 -21.96 18.49 -0.09
N THR A 3 -22.11 19.82 -0.09
CA THR A 3 -21.42 20.69 0.88
C THR A 3 -22.04 20.51 2.27
N GLN A 4 -21.31 19.85 3.18
CA GLN A 4 -21.71 19.69 4.57
C GLN A 4 -21.60 21.04 5.31
N ILE A 5 -22.61 21.35 6.12
CA ILE A 5 -22.67 22.58 6.93
C ILE A 5 -22.70 22.24 8.41
N HIS A 6 -21.74 22.75 9.16
CA HIS A 6 -21.64 22.57 10.61
C HIS A 6 -22.29 23.73 11.38
N ARG A 7 -23.03 23.41 12.44
CA ARG A 7 -23.59 24.38 13.40
C ARG A 7 -22.58 24.66 14.52
N LEU A 8 -22.81 25.73 15.27
CA LEU A 8 -21.92 26.16 16.36
C LEU A 8 -21.51 25.04 17.34
N PRO A 9 -22.41 24.14 17.80
CA PRO A 9 -22.01 23.04 18.68
C PRO A 9 -21.00 22.09 18.02
N SER A 10 -21.20 21.75 16.75
CA SER A 10 -20.28 20.90 15.98
C SER A 10 -18.94 21.58 15.75
N VAL A 11 -18.95 22.89 15.45
CA VAL A 11 -17.72 23.67 15.26
C VAL A 11 -16.93 23.77 16.57
N ARG A 12 -17.61 23.96 17.70
CA ARG A 12 -16.97 23.94 19.03
C ARG A 12 -16.34 22.58 19.33
N ALA A 13 -17.04 21.49 19.06
CA ALA A 13 -16.51 20.14 19.25
C ALA A 13 -15.28 19.87 18.36
N ARG A 14 -15.33 20.29 17.09
CA ARG A 14 -14.25 20.08 16.11
C ARG A 14 -13.02 20.95 16.36
N SER A 15 -13.22 22.23 16.68
CA SER A 15 -12.12 23.18 16.90
C SER A 15 -11.51 23.13 18.30
N GLY A 16 -12.21 22.52 19.27
CA GLY A 16 -11.83 22.57 20.70
C GLY A 16 -11.92 23.97 21.33
N LEU A 17 -12.40 24.97 20.59
CA LEU A 17 -12.48 26.36 21.05
C LEU A 17 -13.82 26.65 21.72
N SER A 18 -13.79 27.47 22.77
CA SER A 18 -15.02 28.00 23.37
C SER A 18 -15.76 28.90 22.39
N THR A 19 -17.09 29.01 22.54
CA THR A 19 -17.93 29.91 21.73
C THR A 19 -17.41 31.35 21.73
N SER A 20 -17.01 31.87 22.88
CA SER A 20 -16.42 33.22 23.00
C SER A 20 -15.12 33.36 22.23
N SER A 21 -14.26 32.32 22.25
CA SER A 21 -13.01 32.31 21.49
C SER A 21 -13.25 32.28 19.99
N ILE A 22 -14.26 31.54 19.53
CA ILE A 22 -14.66 31.49 18.12
C ILE A 22 -15.08 32.89 17.67
N TYR A 23 -16.02 33.54 18.38
CA TYR A 23 -16.46 34.88 18.00
C TYR A 23 -15.37 35.94 18.10
N ARG A 24 -14.47 35.84 19.09
CA ARG A 24 -13.29 36.71 19.17
C ARG A 24 -12.40 36.55 17.95
N ARG A 25 -12.06 35.32 17.57
CA ARG A 25 -11.22 35.05 16.40
C ARG A 25 -11.89 35.44 15.08
N ILE A 26 -13.23 35.37 15.00
CA ILE A 26 -13.98 35.91 13.86
C ILE A 26 -13.81 37.42 13.78
N LYS A 27 -13.90 38.14 14.91
CA LYS A 27 -13.63 39.58 14.97
C LYS A 27 -12.18 39.91 14.59
N ASP A 28 -11.24 39.07 15.00
CA ASP A 28 -9.82 39.21 14.70
C ASP A 28 -9.47 38.77 13.26
N GLY A 29 -10.43 38.23 12.49
CA GLY A 29 -10.21 37.75 11.12
C GLY A 29 -9.39 36.46 11.02
N THR A 30 -9.15 35.76 12.13
CA THR A 30 -8.33 34.53 12.18
C THR A 30 -9.15 33.24 12.15
N PHE A 31 -10.48 33.33 12.06
CA PHE A 31 -11.40 32.21 11.98
C PHE A 31 -12.44 32.45 10.87
N PRO A 32 -12.88 31.41 10.13
CA PRO A 32 -13.81 31.59 9.02
C PRO A 32 -15.14 32.21 9.46
N ALA A 33 -15.66 33.10 8.62
CA ALA A 33 -16.94 33.75 8.86
C ALA A 33 -18.11 32.76 8.71
N PRO A 34 -19.13 32.83 9.58
CA PRO A 34 -20.32 32.00 9.43
C PRO A 34 -21.16 32.41 8.21
N VAL A 35 -21.67 31.41 7.51
CA VAL A 35 -22.70 31.56 6.48
C VAL A 35 -24.08 31.58 7.13
N LYS A 36 -24.90 32.58 6.79
CA LYS A 36 -26.30 32.63 7.21
C LYS A 36 -27.10 31.60 6.41
N LEU A 37 -27.66 30.61 7.11
CA LEU A 37 -28.61 29.64 6.54
C LEU A 37 -30.05 30.11 6.69
N GLY A 38 -30.29 31.09 7.57
CA GLY A 38 -31.60 31.65 7.83
C GLY A 38 -31.55 32.75 8.90
N PRO A 39 -32.71 33.29 9.30
CA PRO A 39 -32.79 34.47 10.17
C PRO A 39 -32.21 34.26 11.57
N ARG A 40 -32.30 33.04 12.11
CA ARG A 40 -31.75 32.66 13.43
C ARG A 40 -30.64 31.60 13.32
N ALA A 41 -30.16 31.37 12.10
CA ALA A 41 -29.44 30.15 11.76
C ALA A 41 -28.15 30.48 11.01
N SER A 42 -27.02 30.22 11.64
CA SER A 42 -25.69 30.37 11.05
C SER A 42 -24.94 29.05 11.07
N GLY A 43 -24.11 28.79 10.07
CA GLY A 43 -23.29 27.60 9.96
C GLY A 43 -22.01 27.85 9.20
N TRP A 44 -21.09 26.89 9.25
CA TRP A 44 -19.81 26.93 8.56
C TRP A 44 -19.74 25.79 7.57
N ARG A 45 -19.17 26.04 6.40
CA ARG A 45 -18.93 24.95 5.45
C ARG A 45 -17.79 24.09 5.98
N GLU A 46 -17.89 22.79 5.74
CA GLU A 46 -16.83 21.85 6.10
C GLU A 46 -15.47 22.25 5.49
N GLU A 47 -15.48 22.68 4.23
CA GLU A 47 -14.31 23.15 3.48
C GLU A 47 -13.61 24.35 4.16
N ASP A 48 -14.36 25.27 4.73
CA ASP A 48 -13.81 26.48 5.37
C ASP A 48 -13.09 26.11 6.67
N LEU A 49 -13.68 25.21 7.45
CA LEU A 49 -13.12 24.71 8.70
C LEU A 49 -11.85 23.88 8.44
N GLU A 50 -11.86 23.09 7.37
CA GLU A 50 -10.72 22.28 6.97
C GLU A 50 -9.55 23.16 6.52
N ARG A 51 -9.80 24.15 5.65
CA ARG A 51 -8.75 25.11 5.24
C ARG A 51 -8.21 25.91 6.42
N TRP A 52 -9.08 26.30 7.36
CA TRP A 52 -8.64 26.96 8.58
C TRP A 52 -7.72 26.05 9.41
N ALA A 53 -8.10 24.79 9.64
CA ALA A 53 -7.28 23.84 10.38
C ALA A 53 -5.91 23.63 9.72
N GLN A 54 -5.87 23.53 8.40
CA GLN A 54 -4.62 23.41 7.62
C GLN A 54 -3.75 24.68 7.69
N SER A 55 -4.37 25.86 7.81
CA SER A 55 -3.63 27.12 7.99
C SER A 55 -2.96 27.25 9.35
N LEU A 56 -3.41 26.49 10.36
CA LEU A 56 -2.78 26.46 11.67
C LEU A 56 -1.45 25.74 11.54
N THR A 57 -0.36 26.51 11.46
CA THR A 57 0.99 25.95 11.51
C THR A 57 1.15 25.16 12.81
N VAL A 58 1.42 23.86 12.69
CA VAL A 58 1.84 23.04 13.83
C VAL A 58 3.19 23.59 14.28
N ARG A 59 3.20 24.35 15.38
CA ARG A 59 4.46 24.80 15.98
C ARG A 59 5.19 23.57 16.52
N GLY A 60 6.21 23.12 15.79
CA GLY A 60 7.12 22.07 16.24
C GLY A 60 7.10 20.74 15.49
N VAL A 61 6.54 20.65 14.27
CA VAL A 61 6.86 19.54 13.37
C VAL A 61 7.44 20.08 12.08
N THR A 62 8.71 19.77 11.84
CA THR A 62 9.36 20.05 10.56
C THR A 62 8.57 19.32 9.48
N SER A 63 8.10 20.09 8.50
CA SER A 63 7.46 19.60 7.30
C SER A 63 8.36 18.61 6.57
N ALA A 64 7.89 17.36 6.44
CA ALA A 64 8.12 16.44 5.33
C ALA A 64 7.19 15.24 5.62
N VAL A 65 6.19 14.88 4.82
CA VAL A 65 6.21 14.66 3.37
C VAL A 65 4.79 14.87 2.81
N PRO A 66 4.62 15.50 1.63
CA PRO A 66 3.39 15.36 0.86
C PRO A 66 3.36 13.96 0.24
N LEU A 67 2.69 13.01 0.88
CA LEU A 67 2.27 11.80 0.20
C LEU A 67 1.06 12.17 -0.68
N GLN A 68 1.35 12.64 -1.89
CA GLN A 68 0.40 12.57 -3.00
C GLN A 68 0.08 11.09 -3.25
N PRO A 69 -1.14 10.80 -3.71
CA PRO A 69 -1.80 9.52 -3.51
C PRO A 69 -0.99 8.41 -4.19
N CYS A 70 -0.65 7.36 -3.47
CA CYS A 70 -0.63 6.07 -4.14
C CYS A 70 -2.06 5.90 -4.63
N GLU A 71 -2.25 6.09 -5.92
CA GLU A 71 -3.29 5.40 -6.68
C GLU A 71 -3.48 4.03 -6.03
N ILE A 72 -4.74 3.69 -5.71
CA ILE A 72 -5.07 2.30 -5.43
C ILE A 72 -4.63 1.55 -6.67
N ASN A 73 -3.44 0.95 -6.60
CA ASN A 73 -2.95 0.07 -7.63
C ASN A 73 -4.01 -1.03 -7.74
N PRO A 74 -4.66 -1.23 -8.90
CA PRO A 74 -5.67 -2.27 -9.06
C PRO A 74 -5.08 -3.69 -9.06
N LEU A 75 -3.91 -3.91 -8.44
CA LEU A 75 -3.34 -5.22 -8.14
C LEU A 75 -3.79 -5.73 -6.76
N ILE A 76 -5.10 -5.65 -6.48
CA ILE A 76 -5.76 -6.78 -5.82
C ILE A 76 -6.14 -7.74 -6.96
N ALA A 77 -5.11 -8.37 -7.54
CA ALA A 77 -5.32 -9.69 -8.10
C ALA A 77 -5.29 -10.65 -6.91
N PRO A 78 -6.25 -11.57 -6.75
CA PRO A 78 -6.05 -12.70 -5.86
C PRO A 78 -4.94 -13.54 -6.48
N SER A 79 -3.68 -13.29 -6.09
CA SER A 79 -2.58 -14.20 -6.36
C SER A 79 -2.77 -15.43 -5.47
N GLY A 80 -3.65 -16.32 -5.90
CA GLY A 80 -3.63 -17.71 -5.47
C GLY A 80 -2.26 -18.27 -5.82
N ASP A 81 -1.45 -18.51 -4.79
CA ASP A 81 -0.13 -19.11 -4.87
C ASP A 81 -0.19 -20.54 -5.44
N ALA A 82 -0.26 -20.68 -6.76
CA ALA A 82 -0.04 -21.97 -7.43
C ALA A 82 1.36 -22.54 -7.14
N ALA A 83 2.31 -21.70 -6.69
CA ALA A 83 3.65 -22.10 -6.30
C ALA A 83 3.71 -22.76 -4.91
N ALA A 84 2.90 -22.32 -3.94
CA ALA A 84 2.86 -22.92 -2.60
C ALA A 84 2.17 -24.29 -2.60
N THR A 85 1.20 -24.50 -3.49
CA THR A 85 0.54 -25.81 -3.68
C THR A 85 1.51 -26.85 -4.24
N ARG A 86 2.44 -26.47 -5.13
CA ARG A 86 3.40 -27.41 -5.72
C ARG A 86 4.43 -27.89 -4.70
N LEU A 87 4.95 -26.99 -3.86
CA LEU A 87 5.90 -27.36 -2.81
C LEU A 87 5.22 -28.22 -1.71
N ASN A 88 3.99 -27.90 -1.33
CA ASN A 88 3.24 -28.68 -0.36
C ASN A 88 2.76 -30.04 -0.92
N ALA A 89 2.39 -30.11 -2.20
CA ALA A 89 2.08 -31.37 -2.87
C ALA A 89 3.33 -32.26 -3.03
N LEU A 90 4.48 -31.69 -3.39
CA LEU A 90 5.76 -32.42 -3.46
C LEU A 90 6.21 -32.93 -2.08
N ARG A 91 6.00 -32.16 -1.01
CA ARG A 91 6.24 -32.60 0.36
C ARG A 91 5.28 -33.72 0.80
N ALA A 92 4.01 -33.67 0.39
CA ALA A 92 3.03 -34.72 0.66
C ALA A 92 3.35 -36.02 -0.11
N ILE A 93 3.77 -35.92 -1.38
CA ILE A 93 4.22 -37.08 -2.18
C ILE A 93 5.50 -37.67 -1.61
N ALA A 94 6.47 -36.85 -1.17
CA ALA A 94 7.67 -37.33 -0.50
C ALA A 94 7.38 -38.00 0.86
N ALA A 95 6.38 -37.53 1.61
CA ALA A 95 5.94 -38.16 2.86
C ALA A 95 5.23 -39.52 2.64
N LEU A 96 4.47 -39.66 1.55
CA LEU A 96 3.87 -40.95 1.14
C LEU A 96 4.91 -41.90 0.54
N ALA A 97 5.89 -41.38 -0.21
CA ALA A 97 7.01 -42.16 -0.75
C ALA A 97 7.95 -42.67 0.37
N GLY A 98 7.99 -42.00 1.52
CA GLY A 98 8.71 -42.46 2.72
C GLY A 98 8.14 -43.72 3.38
N LEU A 99 7.01 -44.27 2.91
CA LEU A 99 6.45 -45.55 3.37
C LEU A 99 6.72 -46.72 2.41
N ILE A 100 7.47 -46.52 1.32
CA ILE A 100 7.89 -47.58 0.40
C ILE A 100 9.42 -47.60 0.33
N SER A 101 10.07 -47.78 1.48
CA SER A 101 11.50 -48.15 1.60
C SER A 101 11.65 -49.55 2.21
N ARG A 102 10.72 -50.44 1.91
CA ARG A 102 11.06 -51.82 1.56
C ARG A 102 10.76 -51.91 0.07
N GLU A 103 11.67 -52.47 -0.72
CA GLU A 103 11.47 -52.80 -2.15
C GLU A 103 11.81 -51.71 -3.19
N THR A 104 13.08 -51.29 -3.30
CA THR A 104 13.73 -51.07 -4.61
C THR A 104 15.22 -51.35 -4.48
N GLU A 105 15.57 -52.63 -4.53
CA GLU A 105 16.85 -53.03 -5.11
C GLU A 105 16.91 -52.60 -6.58
N ASP A 106 18.13 -52.55 -7.10
CA ASP A 106 18.53 -52.47 -8.50
C ASP A 106 18.47 -51.08 -9.16
N LEU A 107 19.60 -50.36 -9.19
CA LEU A 107 20.64 -50.40 -10.23
C LEU A 107 20.18 -50.05 -11.66
N SER A 108 20.98 -49.15 -12.23
CA SER A 108 21.18 -48.95 -13.66
C SER A 108 20.06 -48.21 -14.41
N LEU A 109 20.23 -46.90 -14.58
CA LEU A 109 20.02 -46.18 -15.84
C LEU A 109 20.25 -44.68 -15.57
N SER A 110 21.14 -43.96 -16.23
CA SER A 110 22.31 -44.27 -17.03
C SER A 110 22.92 -42.89 -17.31
N ALA A 111 24.24 -42.82 -17.39
CA ALA A 111 25.06 -41.64 -17.63
C ALA A 111 24.76 -40.86 -18.94
N GLN A 112 23.69 -41.20 -19.66
CA GLN A 112 23.22 -40.51 -20.85
C GLN A 112 22.74 -39.07 -20.58
N GLN A 113 22.21 -38.79 -19.39
CA GLN A 113 21.71 -37.45 -19.02
C GLN A 113 22.82 -36.46 -18.67
N CYS A 114 23.96 -36.91 -18.16
CA CYS A 114 25.05 -36.03 -17.76
C CYS A 114 25.79 -35.40 -18.96
N ALA A 115 25.91 -36.12 -20.08
CA ALA A 115 26.57 -35.61 -21.29
C ALA A 115 25.74 -34.55 -22.05
N GLY A 116 24.42 -34.51 -21.83
CA GLY A 116 23.54 -33.50 -22.41
C GLY A 116 23.67 -32.13 -21.74
N LEU A 117 23.85 -32.10 -20.41
CA LEU A 117 23.94 -30.86 -19.65
C LEU A 117 25.24 -30.07 -19.92
N ASN A 118 26.40 -30.75 -20.05
CA ASN A 118 27.66 -30.05 -20.31
C ASN A 118 27.72 -29.44 -21.72
N ARG A 119 27.03 -30.04 -22.71
CA ARG A 119 26.90 -29.43 -24.03
C ARG A 119 26.03 -28.17 -24.02
N LEU A 120 24.98 -28.14 -23.18
CA LEU A 120 24.13 -26.95 -23.03
C LEU A 120 24.85 -25.81 -22.31
N LEU A 121 25.66 -26.11 -21.28
CA LEU A 121 26.49 -25.11 -20.62
C LEU A 121 27.52 -24.46 -21.57
N GLY A 122 28.19 -25.26 -22.41
CA GLY A 122 29.13 -24.72 -23.41
C GLY A 122 28.49 -23.82 -24.47
N CYS A 123 27.26 -24.09 -24.89
CA CYS A 123 26.53 -23.23 -25.84
C CYS A 123 26.15 -21.87 -25.24
N ILE A 124 25.88 -21.83 -23.92
CA ILE A 124 25.52 -20.59 -23.23
C ILE A 124 26.76 -19.70 -23.09
N GLU A 125 27.91 -20.25 -22.70
CA GLU A 125 29.16 -19.47 -22.60
C GLU A 125 29.65 -18.95 -23.96
N ALA A 126 29.52 -19.75 -25.03
CA ALA A 126 29.82 -19.31 -26.39
C ALA A 126 28.91 -18.17 -26.86
N GLY A 127 27.61 -18.24 -26.52
CA GLY A 127 26.63 -17.19 -26.85
C GLY A 127 26.89 -15.86 -26.12
N LEU A 128 27.35 -15.92 -24.86
CA LEU A 128 27.68 -14.73 -24.08
C LEU A 128 28.94 -14.02 -24.60
N THR A 129 29.92 -14.77 -25.09
CA THR A 129 31.16 -14.21 -25.66
C THR A 129 30.92 -13.50 -27.00
N GLN A 130 30.00 -14.01 -27.82
CA GLN A 130 29.67 -13.40 -29.12
C GLN A 130 28.84 -12.12 -28.98
N ALA A 131 28.13 -11.94 -27.85
CA ALA A 131 27.33 -10.76 -27.57
C ALA A 131 28.17 -9.55 -27.09
N GLY A 132 29.47 -9.72 -26.81
CA GLY A 132 30.35 -8.63 -26.34
C GLY A 132 30.10 -8.18 -24.90
N TRP A 133 29.41 -9.01 -24.10
CA TRP A 133 29.20 -8.79 -22.66
C TRP A 133 30.22 -9.64 -21.89
N GLY A 134 31.50 -9.32 -22.06
CA GLY A 134 32.59 -10.02 -21.41
C GLY A 134 33.88 -9.21 -21.47
N THR A 135 34.12 -8.45 -20.41
CA THR A 135 35.46 -8.01 -19.97
C THR A 135 35.55 -8.30 -18.49
#